data_AF-A0A7W0W030-F1
#
_entry.id   AF-A0A7W0W030-F1
#
_cell.length_a   1.000
_cell.length_b   1.000
_cell.length_c   1.000
_cell.angle_alpha   90.00
_cell.angle_beta   90.00
_cell.angle_gamma   90.00
#
_symmetry.space_group_name_H-M   'P 1'
#
loop_
_entity.id
_entity.type
_entity.pdbx_description
1 polymer ?
#
loop_
_entity_poly.entity_id
_entity_poly.type
_entity_poly.pdbx_seq_one_letter_code
_entity_poly.pdbx_strand_id
1 'polypeptide(L)'
;MPKCSNLVALSLVGLGFITAGCSKKKDAKKPDAAIADAGNIKVDPTLCDTNGKNVVTYDLNKDNKPDVWRLYKNEDEGGTKVEFMTCKQVDFDHDGRKDWVVAYNRKGVTLYERADIDFDGKWDISTVYDTKVNQRAEVERDTDFDGKFDVKEVYDTSGNLTSVRRDRNSDGQPDLWEQYKDTILLAILYDDDYDGKVDRRDEIPGARPKVEMPTNLDPEATGTLDAPKGSATTPAPAPATPTRPKK
;
A
#
# COMPACT_ATOMS: atom_id res chain seq x y z
N MET A 1 -13.65 -30.65 -45.01
CA MET A 1 -14.92 -30.65 -44.25
C MET A 1 -14.72 -29.90 -42.95
N PRO A 2 -14.96 -28.57 -42.91
CA PRO A 2 -14.90 -27.79 -41.68
C PRO A 2 -16.25 -27.87 -40.94
N LYS A 3 -16.22 -28.15 -39.64
CA LYS A 3 -17.42 -28.20 -38.78
C LYS A 3 -17.83 -26.80 -38.36
N CYS A 4 -19.10 -26.50 -38.58
CA CYS A 4 -19.77 -25.24 -38.28
C CYS A 4 -20.00 -25.00 -36.79
N SER A 5 -20.09 -23.70 -36.48
CA SER A 5 -20.49 -23.01 -35.26
C SER A 5 -21.67 -23.60 -34.48
N ASN A 6 -21.64 -23.42 -33.15
CA ASN A 6 -22.85 -23.25 -32.35
C ASN A 6 -22.80 -21.89 -31.63
N LEU A 7 -23.41 -20.90 -32.28
CA LEU A 7 -23.92 -19.68 -31.68
C LEU A 7 -25.28 -20.03 -31.07
N VAL A 8 -25.41 -19.98 -29.75
CA VAL A 8 -26.73 -20.03 -29.10
C VAL A 8 -27.26 -18.60 -29.04
N ALA A 9 -28.02 -18.24 -30.08
CA ALA A 9 -28.97 -17.14 -30.03
C ALA A 9 -30.28 -17.69 -29.45
N LEU A 10 -30.71 -17.18 -28.30
CA LEU A 10 -32.06 -17.42 -27.80
C LEU A 10 -32.77 -16.07 -27.73
N SER A 11 -33.61 -15.82 -28.74
CA SER A 11 -34.59 -14.75 -28.73
C SER A 11 -35.94 -15.40 -29.05
N LEU A 12 -36.90 -15.29 -28.13
CA LEU A 12 -38.31 -15.49 -28.42
C LEU A 12 -39.14 -14.48 -27.62
N VAL A 13 -40.00 -13.82 -28.38
CA VAL A 13 -40.88 -12.71 -28.06
C VAL A 13 -42.12 -13.19 -27.28
N GLY A 14 -42.63 -12.34 -26.39
CA GLY A 14 -43.98 -12.46 -25.85
C GLY A 14 -44.49 -11.13 -25.31
N LEU A 15 -45.29 -10.41 -26.11
CA LEU A 15 -46.05 -9.21 -25.72
C LEU A 15 -47.10 -9.57 -24.64
N GLY A 16 -47.21 -8.72 -23.61
CA GLY A 16 -48.35 -8.64 -22.70
C GLY A 16 -48.53 -7.21 -22.20
N PHE A 17 -49.63 -6.57 -22.58
CA PHE A 17 -49.98 -5.19 -22.24
C PHE A 17 -50.81 -5.11 -20.93
N ILE A 18 -50.41 -4.15 -20.07
CA ILE A 18 -51.11 -3.42 -18.98
C ILE A 18 -51.68 -4.19 -17.76
N THR A 19 -51.12 -3.94 -16.58
CA THR A 19 -51.81 -3.20 -15.51
C THR A 19 -50.85 -2.23 -14.83
N ALA A 20 -51.30 -0.98 -14.67
CA ALA A 20 -50.58 0.06 -13.96
C ALA A 20 -50.57 -0.24 -12.45
N GLY A 21 -49.39 -0.45 -11.90
CA GLY A 21 -49.14 -0.50 -10.46
C GLY A 21 -47.88 0.31 -10.15
N CYS A 22 -48.05 1.56 -9.74
CA CYS A 22 -46.97 2.42 -9.26
C CYS A 22 -46.40 1.87 -7.94
N SER A 23 -45.47 0.93 -8.04
CA SER A 23 -44.57 0.61 -6.93
C SER A 23 -43.33 1.49 -7.07
N LYS A 24 -43.28 2.54 -6.23
CA LYS A 24 -42.11 3.42 -6.07
C LYS A 24 -40.86 2.56 -5.91
N LYS A 25 -40.00 2.53 -6.94
CA LYS A 25 -38.60 2.16 -6.75
C LYS A 25 -38.04 3.17 -5.76
N LYS A 26 -37.66 2.71 -4.57
CA LYS A 26 -36.81 3.50 -3.68
C LYS A 26 -35.52 3.73 -4.45
N ASP A 27 -35.31 4.94 -4.93
CA ASP A 27 -34.00 5.39 -5.32
C ASP A 27 -33.08 5.12 -4.12
N ALA A 28 -32.08 4.25 -4.32
CA ALA A 28 -31.04 4.08 -3.33
C ALA A 28 -30.36 5.44 -3.19
N LYS A 29 -30.64 6.13 -2.07
CA LYS A 29 -30.05 7.42 -1.75
C LYS A 29 -28.54 7.22 -1.77
N LYS A 30 -27.83 7.87 -2.70
CA LYS A 30 -26.37 7.93 -2.73
C LYS A 30 -25.89 8.36 -1.33
N PRO A 31 -24.85 7.73 -0.76
CA PRO A 31 -24.34 8.13 0.55
C PRO A 31 -24.07 9.63 0.56
N ASP A 32 -24.56 10.31 1.60
CA ASP A 32 -24.47 11.75 1.74
C ASP A 32 -22.98 12.12 1.92
N ALA A 33 -22.37 12.70 0.89
CA ALA A 33 -21.00 13.17 0.95
C ALA A 33 -20.97 14.52 1.66
N ALA A 34 -20.17 14.66 2.72
CA ALA A 34 -19.94 15.93 3.38
C ALA A 34 -18.58 16.49 2.93
N ILE A 35 -18.56 17.74 2.49
CA ILE A 35 -17.31 18.51 2.37
C ILE A 35 -17.08 19.10 3.76
N ALA A 36 -16.14 18.52 4.50
CA ALA A 36 -15.83 18.98 5.83
C ALA A 36 -14.64 19.95 5.78
N ASP A 37 -14.76 21.07 6.47
CA ASP A 37 -13.63 21.96 6.73
C ASP A 37 -12.60 21.20 7.59
N ALA A 38 -11.33 21.26 7.22
CA ALA A 38 -10.25 20.44 7.78
C ALA A 38 -10.00 20.68 9.28
N GLY A 39 -10.63 21.69 9.88
CA GLY A 39 -10.42 22.12 11.26
C GLY A 39 -10.86 21.14 12.36
N ASN A 40 -11.77 20.19 12.08
CA ASN A 40 -12.29 19.26 13.10
C ASN A 40 -12.12 17.76 12.76
N ILE A 41 -11.48 17.43 11.64
CA ILE A 41 -11.20 16.05 11.28
C ILE A 41 -9.75 15.74 11.61
N LYS A 42 -9.54 14.82 12.56
CA LYS A 42 -8.22 14.25 12.82
C LYS A 42 -7.86 13.29 11.70
N VAL A 43 -7.19 13.81 10.67
CA VAL A 43 -6.44 13.00 9.71
C VAL A 43 -5.02 12.91 10.25
N ASP A 44 -4.48 11.70 10.39
CA ASP A 44 -3.08 11.53 10.77
C ASP A 44 -2.17 12.02 9.61
N PRO A 45 -1.42 13.13 9.82
CA PRO A 45 -0.57 13.69 8.78
C PRO A 45 0.64 12.82 8.46
N THR A 46 1.01 11.88 9.34
CA THR A 46 2.07 10.90 9.07
C THR A 46 1.65 9.85 8.06
N LEU A 47 0.33 9.64 7.92
CA LEU A 47 -0.25 8.70 6.98
C LEU A 47 -0.66 9.36 5.68
N CYS A 48 -1.14 10.61 5.70
CA CYS A 48 -1.48 11.37 4.49
C CYS A 48 -1.26 12.88 4.70
N ASP A 49 -0.55 13.53 3.77
CA ASP A 49 -0.40 14.99 3.78
C ASP A 49 -1.73 15.70 3.52
N THR A 50 -2.23 16.40 4.53
CA THR A 50 -3.47 17.19 4.48
C THR A 50 -3.25 18.61 3.96
N ASN A 51 -2.00 19.07 3.82
CA ASN A 51 -1.72 20.47 3.49
C ASN A 51 -2.22 20.82 2.09
N GLY A 52 -3.05 21.86 2.01
CA GLY A 52 -3.66 22.32 0.76
C GLY A 52 -4.54 21.27 0.08
N LYS A 53 -5.09 20.30 0.85
CA LYS A 53 -6.02 19.30 0.35
C LYS A 53 -7.43 19.60 0.83
N ASN A 54 -8.42 19.33 -0.02
CA ASN A 54 -9.82 19.27 0.38
C ASN A 54 -10.14 17.87 0.89
N VAL A 55 -10.82 17.78 2.04
CA VAL A 55 -11.22 16.50 2.63
C VAL A 55 -12.71 16.29 2.40
N VAL A 56 -13.06 15.20 1.71
CA VAL A 56 -14.43 14.75 1.53
C VAL A 56 -14.66 13.54 2.40
N THR A 57 -15.71 13.58 3.21
CA THR A 57 -16.03 12.51 4.15
C THR A 57 -17.34 11.83 3.84
N TYR A 58 -17.45 10.57 4.27
CA TYR A 58 -18.65 9.76 4.13
C TYR A 58 -18.89 9.03 5.45
N ASP A 59 -20.08 9.23 6.00
CA ASP A 59 -20.63 8.45 7.11
C ASP A 59 -21.53 7.38 6.48
N LEU A 60 -21.03 6.14 6.42
CA LEU A 60 -21.68 5.00 5.78
C LEU A 60 -22.65 4.30 6.73
N ASN A 61 -22.32 4.25 8.02
CA ASN A 61 -23.14 3.61 9.05
C ASN A 61 -24.22 4.52 9.68
N LYS A 62 -24.14 5.84 9.43
CA LYS A 62 -25.03 6.92 9.88
C LYS A 62 -24.99 7.20 11.38
N ASP A 63 -23.84 7.07 12.01
CA ASP A 63 -23.65 7.37 13.43
C ASP A 63 -23.21 8.83 13.69
N ASN A 64 -23.12 9.66 12.64
CA ASN A 64 -22.59 11.03 12.62
C ASN A 64 -21.07 11.14 12.81
N LYS A 65 -20.34 10.04 12.72
CA LYS A 65 -18.90 10.01 12.55
C LYS A 65 -18.61 9.54 11.12
N PRO A 66 -17.62 10.12 10.43
CA PRO A 66 -17.25 9.58 9.14
C PRO A 66 -16.59 8.21 9.26
N ASP A 67 -16.77 7.39 8.22
CA ASP A 67 -16.11 6.08 8.04
C ASP A 67 -15.06 6.14 6.92
N VAL A 68 -15.19 7.10 6.00
CA VAL A 68 -14.29 7.24 4.85
C VAL A 68 -13.88 8.69 4.67
N TRP A 69 -12.59 8.90 4.44
CA TRP A 69 -11.99 10.18 4.10
C TRP A 69 -11.33 10.08 2.74
N ARG A 70 -11.57 11.06 1.88
CA ARG A 70 -10.88 11.22 0.59
C ARG A 70 -10.26 12.60 0.53
N LEU A 71 -8.96 12.65 0.31
CA LEU A 71 -8.19 13.87 0.22
C LEU A 71 -7.93 14.19 -1.24
N TYR A 72 -8.29 15.40 -1.67
CA TYR A 72 -8.14 15.88 -3.04
C TYR A 72 -7.23 17.11 -3.08
N LYS A 73 -6.34 17.18 -4.06
CA LYS A 73 -5.57 18.40 -4.35
C LYS A 73 -6.14 19.07 -5.59
N ASN A 74 -6.32 20.39 -5.49
CA ASN A 74 -6.61 21.23 -6.64
C ASN A 74 -5.34 21.96 -7.08
N GLU A 75 -5.06 21.91 -8.37
CA GLU A 75 -3.96 22.66 -9.00
C GLU A 75 -4.48 23.37 -10.25
N ASP A 76 -3.83 24.48 -10.61
CA ASP A 76 -4.05 25.14 -11.90
C ASP A 76 -2.91 24.73 -12.84
N GLU A 77 -3.26 24.14 -13.98
CA GLU A 77 -2.33 23.75 -15.03
C GLU A 77 -2.70 24.52 -16.31
N GLY A 78 -2.03 25.65 -16.53
CA GLY A 78 -2.23 26.49 -17.71
C GLY A 78 -3.64 27.09 -17.81
N GLY A 79 -4.23 27.48 -16.69
CA GLY A 79 -5.60 28.02 -16.60
C GLY A 79 -6.69 26.95 -16.49
N THR A 80 -6.32 25.66 -16.52
CA THR A 80 -7.24 24.55 -16.27
C THR A 80 -7.10 24.08 -14.83
N LYS A 81 -8.20 24.13 -14.08
CA LYS A 81 -8.25 23.55 -12.74
C LYS A 81 -8.33 22.03 -12.85
N VAL A 82 -7.38 21.35 -12.22
CA VAL A 82 -7.33 19.90 -12.11
C VAL A 82 -7.45 19.50 -10.64
N GLU A 83 -8.36 18.56 -10.38
CA GLU A 83 -8.55 17.94 -9.08
C GLU A 83 -8.14 16.47 -9.17
N PHE A 84 -7.34 16.00 -8.22
CA PHE A 84 -6.95 14.59 -8.13
C PHE A 84 -6.89 14.13 -6.68
N MET A 85 -7.26 12.86 -6.46
CA MET A 85 -7.23 12.26 -5.13
C MET A 85 -5.79 11.91 -4.76
N THR A 86 -5.33 12.36 -3.59
CA THR A 86 -3.98 12.07 -3.08
C THR A 86 -3.99 11.00 -2.01
N CYS A 87 -5.10 10.80 -1.31
CA CYS A 87 -5.22 9.79 -0.27
C CYS A 87 -6.67 9.39 -0.04
N LYS A 88 -6.89 8.13 0.35
CA LYS A 88 -8.14 7.61 0.90
C LYS A 88 -7.84 6.90 2.21
N GLN A 89 -8.65 7.16 3.23
CA GLN A 89 -8.60 6.48 4.53
C GLN A 89 -9.98 5.89 4.85
N VAL A 90 -10.02 4.76 5.53
CA VAL A 90 -11.24 4.05 5.91
C VAL A 90 -11.12 3.58 7.36
N ASP A 91 -12.23 3.67 8.08
CA ASP A 91 -12.50 3.18 9.43
C ASP A 91 -13.63 2.15 9.26
N PHE A 92 -13.27 0.87 9.29
CA PHE A 92 -14.14 -0.27 9.04
C PHE A 92 -14.86 -0.73 10.31
N ASP A 93 -14.22 -0.65 11.48
CA ASP A 93 -14.79 -1.09 12.75
C ASP A 93 -15.52 0.02 13.53
N HIS A 94 -15.40 1.27 13.07
CA HIS A 94 -16.06 2.47 13.57
C HIS A 94 -15.55 2.93 14.95
N ASP A 95 -14.31 2.58 15.30
CA ASP A 95 -13.70 2.96 16.56
C ASP A 95 -13.07 4.37 16.54
N GLY A 96 -12.95 4.98 15.35
CA GLY A 96 -12.38 6.30 15.11
C GLY A 96 -10.92 6.28 14.60
N ARG A 97 -10.22 5.15 14.69
CA ARG A 97 -8.91 4.89 14.10
C ARG A 97 -9.09 4.54 12.61
N LYS A 98 -7.99 4.40 11.88
CA LYS A 98 -8.03 4.21 10.43
C LYS A 98 -7.45 2.84 10.16
N ASP A 99 -8.28 1.98 9.62
CA ASP A 99 -7.93 0.58 9.42
C ASP A 99 -7.32 0.35 8.04
N TRP A 100 -7.55 1.28 7.12
CA TRP A 100 -6.98 1.21 5.79
C TRP A 100 -6.66 2.57 5.22
N VAL A 101 -5.44 2.71 4.72
CA VAL A 101 -4.96 3.94 4.09
C VAL A 101 -4.30 3.61 2.77
N VAL A 102 -4.63 4.37 1.72
CA VAL A 102 -3.97 4.30 0.43
C VAL A 102 -3.66 5.70 -0.08
N ALA A 103 -2.44 5.90 -0.59
CA ALA A 103 -1.99 7.16 -1.15
C ALA A 103 -1.70 7.05 -2.64
N TYR A 104 -1.90 8.16 -3.35
CA TYR A 104 -1.74 8.25 -4.81
C TYR A 104 -0.89 9.47 -5.17
N ASN A 105 -0.16 9.36 -6.28
CA ASN A 105 0.47 10.52 -6.90
C ASN A 105 -0.53 11.29 -7.78
N ARG A 106 -0.06 12.39 -8.38
CA ARG A 106 -0.85 13.25 -9.27
C ARG A 106 -1.51 12.52 -10.45
N LYS A 107 -0.91 11.43 -10.93
CA LYS A 107 -1.42 10.63 -12.06
C LYS A 107 -2.43 9.56 -11.61
N GLY A 108 -2.74 9.48 -10.32
CA GLY A 108 -3.59 8.42 -9.75
C GLY A 108 -2.88 7.08 -9.58
N VAL A 109 -1.55 7.03 -9.71
CA VAL A 109 -0.75 5.83 -9.45
C VAL A 109 -0.56 5.69 -7.95
N THR A 110 -0.79 4.47 -7.43
CA THR A 110 -0.64 4.17 -6.00
C THR A 110 0.81 4.34 -5.56
N LEU A 111 1.00 4.99 -4.41
CA LEU A 111 2.29 5.18 -3.75
C LEU A 111 2.53 4.08 -2.72
N TYR A 112 1.57 3.93 -1.80
CA TYR A 112 1.56 2.94 -0.75
C TYR A 112 0.14 2.64 -0.28
N GLU A 113 0.02 1.54 0.44
CA GLU A 113 -1.19 1.06 1.09
C GLU A 113 -0.81 0.50 2.47
N ARG A 114 -1.62 0.75 3.50
CA ARG A 114 -1.47 0.15 4.83
C ARG A 114 -2.81 -0.34 5.33
N ALA A 115 -2.81 -1.45 6.05
CA ALA A 115 -4.01 -2.05 6.64
C ALA A 115 -3.75 -2.55 8.06
N ASP A 116 -4.67 -2.23 8.97
CA ASP A 116 -4.90 -2.86 10.26
C ASP A 116 -6.08 -3.81 10.04
N ILE A 117 -5.81 -5.12 10.06
CA ILE A 117 -6.77 -6.16 9.68
C ILE A 117 -7.41 -6.82 10.90
N ASP A 118 -6.81 -6.70 12.09
CA ASP A 118 -7.35 -7.20 13.34
C ASP A 118 -7.98 -6.11 14.24
N PHE A 119 -7.82 -4.84 13.84
CA PHE A 119 -8.36 -3.63 14.47
C PHE A 119 -7.76 -3.31 15.85
N ASP A 120 -6.51 -3.71 16.11
CA ASP A 120 -5.82 -3.40 17.37
C ASP A 120 -5.30 -1.95 17.42
N GLY A 121 -5.26 -1.26 16.28
CA GLY A 121 -4.75 0.10 16.09
C GLY A 121 -3.30 0.17 15.60
N LYS A 122 -2.70 -0.95 15.21
CA LYS A 122 -1.37 -1.06 14.61
C LYS A 122 -1.48 -1.57 13.17
N TRP A 123 -0.42 -1.37 12.39
CA TRP A 123 -0.44 -1.76 10.99
C TRP A 123 0.01 -3.20 10.83
N ASP A 124 -0.87 -4.04 10.30
CA ASP A 124 -0.56 -5.44 10.02
C ASP A 124 0.02 -5.65 8.62
N ILE A 125 -0.27 -4.72 7.70
CA ILE A 125 0.20 -4.77 6.32
C ILE A 125 0.69 -3.39 5.91
N SER A 126 1.87 -3.33 5.30
CA SER A 126 2.39 -2.14 4.62
C SER A 126 2.90 -2.52 3.23
N THR A 127 2.32 -1.94 2.19
CA THR A 127 2.71 -2.17 0.79
C THR A 127 3.20 -0.87 0.17
N VAL A 128 4.36 -0.91 -0.49
CA VAL A 128 4.91 0.20 -1.27
C VAL A 128 4.94 -0.19 -2.75
N TYR A 129 4.60 0.74 -3.64
CA TYR A 129 4.52 0.52 -5.08
C TYR A 129 5.64 1.25 -5.83
N ASP A 130 6.21 0.59 -6.86
CA ASP A 130 7.05 1.25 -7.85
C ASP A 130 6.16 2.06 -8.79
N THR A 131 6.17 3.38 -8.59
CA THR A 131 5.34 4.33 -9.36
C THR A 131 5.69 4.43 -10.85
N LYS A 132 6.85 3.92 -11.30
CA LYS A 132 7.25 3.94 -12.71
C LYS A 132 6.55 2.84 -13.50
N VAL A 133 6.37 1.67 -12.88
CA VAL A 133 5.75 0.49 -13.51
C VAL A 133 4.37 0.14 -12.94
N ASN A 134 3.93 0.86 -11.89
CA ASN A 134 2.67 0.66 -11.19
C ASN A 134 2.50 -0.79 -10.68
N GLN A 135 3.55 -1.33 -10.07
CA GLN A 135 3.59 -2.67 -9.47
C GLN A 135 4.02 -2.56 -8.01
N ARG A 136 3.71 -3.57 -7.19
CA ARG A 136 4.24 -3.67 -5.82
C ARG A 136 5.77 -3.76 -5.88
N ALA A 137 6.44 -3.07 -4.96
CA ALA A 137 7.89 -3.10 -4.80
C ALA A 137 8.29 -3.80 -3.50
N GLU A 138 7.62 -3.46 -2.39
CA GLU A 138 7.86 -4.06 -1.08
C GLU A 138 6.50 -4.32 -0.40
N VAL A 139 6.40 -5.43 0.33
CA VAL A 139 5.27 -5.72 1.24
C VAL A 139 5.83 -6.18 2.58
N GLU A 140 5.44 -5.51 3.66
CA GLU A 140 5.73 -5.87 5.04
C GLU A 140 4.44 -6.36 5.70
N ARG A 141 4.53 -7.41 6.52
CA ARG A 141 3.42 -7.95 7.29
C ARG A 141 3.83 -8.29 8.70
N ASP A 142 2.88 -8.07 9.61
CA ASP A 142 2.88 -8.56 10.98
C ASP A 142 1.89 -9.75 10.97
N THR A 143 2.43 -10.95 11.08
CA THR A 143 1.67 -12.19 10.93
C THR A 143 1.21 -12.79 12.26
N ASP A 144 1.71 -12.27 13.38
CA ASP A 144 1.34 -12.69 14.73
C ASP A 144 0.62 -11.61 15.55
N PHE A 145 0.45 -10.40 14.97
CA PHE A 145 -0.26 -9.26 15.52
C PHE A 145 0.37 -8.69 16.80
N ASP A 146 1.70 -8.78 16.93
CA ASP A 146 2.41 -8.22 18.08
C ASP A 146 2.65 -6.70 17.96
N GLY A 147 2.48 -6.14 16.76
CA GLY A 147 2.69 -4.76 16.40
C GLY A 147 3.99 -4.44 15.70
N LYS A 148 4.76 -5.44 15.32
CA LYS A 148 5.99 -5.33 14.55
C LYS A 148 5.88 -6.18 13.29
N PHE A 149 6.40 -5.67 12.19
CA PHE A 149 6.47 -6.49 10.99
C PHE A 149 7.49 -7.62 11.19
N ASP A 150 7.07 -8.86 10.95
CA ASP A 150 7.91 -10.06 11.02
C ASP A 150 8.20 -10.65 9.63
N VAL A 151 7.51 -10.18 8.58
CA VAL A 151 7.73 -10.61 7.20
C VAL A 151 7.99 -9.41 6.28
N LYS A 152 8.97 -9.53 5.38
CA LYS A 152 9.18 -8.60 4.26
C LYS A 152 9.40 -9.29 2.94
N GLU A 153 8.61 -8.91 1.95
CA GLU A 153 8.65 -9.36 0.56
C GLU A 153 9.17 -8.25 -0.34
N VAL A 154 10.00 -8.60 -1.32
CA VAL A 154 10.52 -7.66 -2.32
C VAL A 154 10.23 -8.17 -3.72
N TYR A 155 9.77 -7.28 -4.58
CA TYR A 155 9.31 -7.57 -5.94
C TYR A 155 10.15 -6.83 -6.98
N ASP A 156 10.29 -7.42 -8.17
CA ASP A 156 10.92 -6.75 -9.31
C ASP A 156 9.93 -5.84 -10.06
N THR A 157 10.45 -5.09 -11.05
CA THR A 157 9.65 -4.17 -11.87
C THR A 157 8.63 -4.88 -12.77
N SER A 158 8.71 -6.21 -12.91
CA SER A 158 7.72 -7.01 -13.62
C SER A 158 6.61 -7.50 -12.66
N GLY A 159 6.76 -7.29 -11.36
CA GLY A 159 5.86 -7.76 -10.31
C GLY A 159 6.15 -9.17 -9.81
N ASN A 160 7.32 -9.75 -10.13
CA ASN A 160 7.70 -11.07 -9.61
C ASN A 160 8.33 -10.94 -8.23
N LEU A 161 7.99 -11.87 -7.32
CA LEU A 161 8.65 -12.00 -6.02
C LEU A 161 10.13 -12.35 -6.24
N THR A 162 11.01 -11.65 -5.54
CA THR A 162 12.47 -11.82 -5.65
C THR A 162 13.13 -12.24 -4.34
N SER A 163 12.58 -11.82 -3.21
CA SER A 163 13.05 -12.28 -1.89
C SER A 163 11.97 -12.16 -0.84
N VAL A 164 12.05 -13.03 0.18
CA VAL A 164 11.31 -12.91 1.43
C VAL A 164 12.30 -12.93 2.59
N ARG A 165 12.06 -12.14 3.63
CA ARG A 165 12.77 -12.18 4.90
C ARG A 165 11.77 -12.38 6.02
N ARG A 166 12.14 -13.17 7.04
CA ARG A 166 11.32 -13.37 8.23
C ARG A 166 12.14 -13.23 9.49
N ASP A 167 11.54 -12.61 10.51
CA ASP A 167 11.96 -12.61 11.90
C ASP A 167 11.06 -13.60 12.64
N ARG A 168 11.59 -14.77 13.01
CA ARG A 168 10.84 -15.84 13.68
C ARG A 168 10.90 -15.72 15.21
N ASN A 169 11.74 -14.85 15.76
CA ASN A 169 11.99 -14.73 17.20
C ASN A 169 11.54 -13.37 17.80
N SER A 170 11.04 -12.46 16.97
CA SER A 170 10.52 -11.13 17.28
C SER A 170 11.57 -10.16 17.86
N ASP A 171 12.85 -10.37 17.55
CA ASP A 171 13.96 -9.52 18.00
C ASP A 171 14.21 -8.29 17.10
N GLY A 172 13.50 -8.19 15.98
CA GLY A 172 13.58 -7.13 14.99
C GLY A 172 14.60 -7.38 13.88
N GLN A 173 15.32 -8.50 13.92
CA GLN A 173 16.26 -8.94 12.88
C GLN A 173 15.71 -10.17 12.16
N PRO A 174 15.79 -10.20 10.82
CA PRO A 174 15.42 -11.41 10.11
C PRO A 174 16.41 -12.53 10.43
N ASP A 175 15.90 -13.76 10.51
CA ASP A 175 16.65 -14.99 10.76
C ASP A 175 16.37 -16.07 9.69
N LEU A 176 15.51 -15.75 8.72
CA LEU A 176 15.21 -16.59 7.56
C LEU A 176 15.13 -15.74 6.30
N TRP A 177 15.79 -16.18 5.23
CA TRP A 177 15.77 -15.51 3.93
C TRP A 177 15.44 -16.50 2.82
N GLU A 178 14.50 -16.14 1.97
CA GLU A 178 14.18 -16.85 0.75
C GLU A 178 14.55 -16.01 -0.47
N GLN A 179 15.02 -16.67 -1.52
CA GLN A 179 15.44 -16.02 -2.75
C GLN A 179 14.75 -16.65 -3.95
N TYR A 180 14.22 -15.81 -4.83
CA TYR A 180 13.41 -16.23 -5.96
C TYR A 180 13.97 -15.68 -7.27
N LYS A 181 13.75 -16.42 -8.35
CA LYS A 181 13.97 -15.96 -9.71
C LYS A 181 12.86 -16.48 -10.61
N ASP A 182 12.22 -15.58 -11.35
CA ASP A 182 11.12 -15.93 -12.25
C ASP A 182 10.05 -16.76 -11.52
N THR A 183 9.73 -16.38 -10.28
CA THR A 183 8.80 -17.05 -9.34
C THR A 183 9.25 -18.43 -8.80
N ILE A 184 10.44 -18.91 -9.18
CA ILE A 184 11.02 -20.16 -8.69
C ILE A 184 11.87 -19.88 -7.46
N LEU A 185 11.62 -20.59 -6.36
CA LEU A 185 12.45 -20.57 -5.16
C LEU A 185 13.83 -21.17 -5.46
N LEU A 186 14.89 -20.41 -5.26
CA LEU A 186 16.26 -20.80 -5.54
C LEU A 186 17.03 -21.24 -4.29
N ALA A 187 16.86 -20.51 -3.19
CA ALA A 187 17.57 -20.74 -1.95
C ALA A 187 16.76 -20.28 -0.74
N ILE A 188 16.96 -20.99 0.38
CA ILE A 188 16.57 -20.59 1.72
C ILE A 188 17.81 -20.57 2.61
N LEU A 189 17.99 -19.50 3.37
CA LEU A 189 19.06 -19.33 4.35
C LEU A 189 18.43 -19.23 5.74
N TYR A 190 19.07 -19.84 6.73
CA TYR A 190 18.60 -19.91 8.11
C TYR A 190 19.72 -19.47 9.06
N ASP A 191 19.39 -18.56 9.97
CA ASP A 191 20.09 -18.30 11.24
C ASP A 191 19.22 -18.97 12.31
N ASP A 192 19.57 -20.18 12.73
CA ASP A 192 18.74 -21.00 13.61
C ASP A 192 19.10 -20.78 15.09
N ASP A 193 20.27 -20.19 15.39
CA ASP A 193 20.69 -19.81 16.74
C ASP A 193 20.59 -18.31 17.06
N TYR A 194 20.18 -17.50 16.08
CA TYR A 194 19.92 -16.06 16.17
C TYR A 194 21.17 -15.24 16.52
N ASP A 195 22.34 -15.68 16.05
CA ASP A 195 23.62 -14.99 16.31
C ASP A 195 24.00 -13.96 15.24
N GLY A 196 23.13 -13.75 14.25
CA GLY A 196 23.33 -12.87 13.11
C GLY A 196 24.12 -13.51 11.96
N LYS A 197 24.36 -14.82 12.00
CA LYS A 197 25.05 -15.57 10.96
C LYS A 197 24.20 -16.71 10.42
N VAL A 198 24.43 -17.04 9.16
CA VAL A 198 23.72 -18.13 8.49
C VAL A 198 24.33 -19.48 8.91
N ASP A 199 23.54 -20.31 9.58
CA ASP A 199 23.87 -21.68 9.97
C ASP A 199 23.66 -22.69 8.85
N ARG A 200 22.55 -22.54 8.12
CA ARG A 200 22.10 -23.51 7.13
C ARG A 200 21.61 -22.84 5.86
N ARG A 201 21.87 -23.51 4.73
CA ARG A 201 21.44 -23.09 3.40
C ARG A 201 20.87 -24.29 2.65
N ASP A 202 19.63 -24.17 2.20
CA ASP A 202 18.98 -25.11 1.29
C ASP A 202 18.85 -24.45 -0.08
N GLU A 203 19.50 -24.98 -1.13
CA GLU A 203 19.52 -24.34 -2.45
C GLU A 203 19.41 -25.35 -3.61
N ILE A 204 18.86 -24.89 -4.74
CA ILE A 204 18.86 -25.68 -5.98
C ILE A 204 20.29 -25.72 -6.51
N PRO A 205 20.85 -26.91 -6.85
CA PRO A 205 22.20 -27.02 -7.40
C PRO A 205 22.42 -26.11 -8.62
N GLY A 206 23.44 -25.25 -8.55
CA GLY A 206 23.77 -24.31 -9.62
C GLY A 206 22.92 -23.04 -9.65
N ALA A 207 22.06 -22.81 -8.64
CA ALA A 207 21.37 -21.55 -8.48
C ALA A 207 22.34 -20.38 -8.37
N ARG A 208 22.00 -19.26 -9.00
CA ARG A 208 22.69 -17.98 -8.86
C ARG A 208 21.66 -16.94 -8.46
N PRO A 209 21.42 -16.75 -7.16
CA PRO A 209 20.46 -15.74 -6.72
C PRO A 209 20.90 -14.34 -7.16
N LYS A 210 19.92 -13.49 -7.47
CA LYS A 210 20.16 -12.13 -7.99
C LYS A 210 20.69 -11.18 -6.91
N VAL A 211 20.39 -11.48 -5.66
CA VAL A 211 20.85 -10.76 -4.47
C VAL A 211 21.62 -11.77 -3.63
N GLU A 212 22.88 -11.50 -3.32
CA GLU A 212 23.58 -12.26 -2.28
C GLU A 212 23.22 -11.63 -0.94
N MET A 213 22.61 -12.41 -0.05
CA MET A 213 22.35 -11.94 1.31
C MET A 213 23.66 -11.94 2.10
N PRO A 214 23.91 -10.93 2.96
CA PRO A 214 25.07 -10.94 3.84
C PRO A 214 25.03 -12.20 4.71
N THR A 215 26.15 -12.92 4.79
CA THR A 215 26.32 -14.07 5.70
C THR A 215 26.62 -13.66 7.14
N ASN A 216 27.00 -12.39 7.35
CA ASN A 216 27.03 -11.73 8.64
C ASN A 216 26.14 -10.51 8.52
N LEU A 217 25.13 -10.42 9.36
CA LEU A 217 24.27 -9.25 9.43
C LEU A 217 24.94 -8.25 10.38
N ASP A 218 25.18 -7.04 9.90
CA ASP A 218 25.55 -5.95 10.80
C ASP A 218 24.31 -5.63 11.66
N PRO A 219 24.38 -5.73 13.00
CA PRO A 219 23.26 -5.40 13.88
C PRO A 219 22.88 -3.90 13.80
N GLU A 220 23.75 -3.06 13.24
CA GLU A 220 23.50 -1.64 12.93
C GLU A 220 23.02 -1.40 11.50
N ALA A 221 23.13 -2.37 10.59
CA ALA A 221 22.48 -2.32 9.28
C ALA A 221 21.00 -2.65 9.51
N THR A 222 20.28 -1.67 10.03
CA THR A 222 18.86 -1.66 10.34
C THR A 222 18.03 -1.88 9.07
N GLY A 223 18.06 -3.11 8.56
CA GLY A 223 16.96 -3.73 7.88
C GLY A 223 15.92 -4.20 8.89
N THR A 224 15.71 -3.46 9.99
CA THR A 224 14.57 -3.65 10.87
C THR A 224 13.34 -3.52 9.99
N LEU A 225 12.48 -4.53 10.03
CA LEU A 225 11.26 -4.59 9.23
C LEU A 225 10.35 -3.38 9.51
N ASP A 226 10.52 -2.76 10.69
CA ASP A 226 9.80 -1.54 11.10
C ASP A 226 10.49 -0.22 10.74
N ALA A 227 11.69 -0.21 10.14
CA ALA A 227 12.34 1.06 9.81
C ALA A 227 11.55 1.80 8.72
N PRO A 228 10.97 2.97 9.00
CA PRO A 228 10.42 3.79 7.95
C PRO A 228 11.59 4.27 7.10
N LYS A 229 11.70 3.76 5.85
CA LYS A 229 12.53 4.41 4.85
C LYS A 229 11.88 5.75 4.52
N GLY A 230 12.19 6.76 5.33
CA GLY A 230 12.04 8.15 4.94
C GLY A 230 12.70 8.33 3.58
N SER A 231 12.00 8.98 2.66
CA SER A 231 12.50 9.33 1.34
C SER A 231 13.97 9.76 1.45
N ALA A 232 14.86 9.06 0.77
CA ALA A 232 16.24 9.48 0.58
C ALA A 232 16.20 10.81 -0.21
N THR A 233 16.02 11.90 0.51
CA THR A 233 16.20 13.24 -0.01
C THR A 233 17.69 13.47 0.07
N THR A 234 18.35 13.41 -1.09
CA THR A 234 19.73 13.88 -1.21
C THR A 234 19.80 15.28 -0.60
N PRO A 235 20.69 15.56 0.37
CA PRO A 235 20.84 16.91 0.89
C PRO A 235 21.24 17.83 -0.26
N ALA A 236 20.48 18.90 -0.47
CA ALA A 236 20.87 19.98 -1.36
C ALA A 236 22.26 20.49 -0.95
N PRO A 237 23.14 20.83 -1.92
CA PRO A 237 24.45 21.37 -1.60
C PRO A 237 24.30 22.67 -0.79
N ALA A 238 25.07 22.77 0.30
CA ALA A 238 25.06 23.93 1.18
C ALA A 238 25.33 25.23 0.41
N PRO A 239 24.63 26.34 0.73
CA PRO A 239 24.88 27.62 0.09
C PRO A 239 26.30 28.11 0.40
N ALA A 240 27.01 28.54 -0.65
CA ALA A 240 28.36 29.07 -0.56
C ALA A 240 28.41 30.29 0.39
N THR A 241 29.36 30.25 1.33
CA THR A 241 29.65 31.34 2.26
C THR A 241 30.10 32.59 1.48
N PRO A 242 29.52 33.77 1.72
CA PRO A 242 29.97 34.99 1.07
C PRO A 242 31.34 35.41 1.62
N THR A 243 32.35 35.45 0.75
CA THR A 243 33.66 36.02 1.05
C THR A 243 33.53 37.50 1.37
N ARG A 244 33.91 37.88 2.59
CA ARG A 244 34.06 39.28 3.01
C ARG A 244 35.17 39.96 2.21
N PRO A 245 34.96 41.17 1.66
CA PRO A 245 36.03 41.89 0.98
C PRO A 245 37.07 42.35 2.02
N LYS A 246 38.35 42.08 1.73
CA LYS A 246 39.47 42.67 2.48
C LYS A 246 39.51 44.18 2.17
N LYS A 247 39.57 44.99 3.22
CA LYS A 247 40.06 46.38 3.14
C LYS A 247 41.57 46.36 2.99
#